data_AF-A0A2W4J2B7-F1
#
_entry.id   AF-A0A2W4J2B7-F1
#
_cell.length_a   1.000
_cell.length_b   1.000
_cell.length_c   1.000
_cell.angle_alpha   90.00
_cell.angle_beta   90.00
_cell.angle_gamma   90.00
#
_symmetry.space_group_name_H-M   'P 1'
#
loop_
_entity.id
_entity.type
_entity.pdbx_description
1 polymer ?
#
loop_
_entity_poly.entity_id
_entity_poly.type
_entity_poly.pdbx_seq_one_letter_code
_entity_poly.pdbx_strand_id
1 'polypeptide(L)'
;MLRRALGILAVDALVLIGIGFHLRETNPAWAHGLFWGVPGGLICAISAVGLAYWAERRKMSIKQALAVLVAGMLFRMFFLAAWTLVAVLLGGAHALAYLAGFGGVYLVGQGLEIWLLARLGKRSGDGLVRTS
;
A
#
# COMPACT_ATOMS: atom_id res chain seq x y z
N MET A 1 16.93 8.47 6.71
CA MET A 1 15.72 8.65 5.87
C MET A 1 14.94 7.35 5.74
N LEU A 2 15.60 6.23 5.40
CA LEU A 2 15.00 4.89 5.32
C LEU A 2 14.26 4.44 6.60
N ARG A 3 14.83 4.68 7.79
CA ARG A 3 14.21 4.31 9.09
C ARG A 3 12.78 4.84 9.30
N ARG A 4 12.45 6.04 8.82
CA ARG A 4 11.10 6.62 8.99
C ARG A 4 10.10 6.06 7.98
N ALA A 5 10.54 5.84 6.74
CA ALA A 5 9.73 5.15 5.73
C ALA A 5 9.41 3.71 6.19
N LEU A 6 10.42 2.99 6.70
CA LEU A 6 10.24 1.67 7.32
C LEU A 6 9.30 1.71 8.53
N GLY A 7 9.32 2.79 9.32
CA GLY A 7 8.40 2.99 10.43
C GLY A 7 6.93 3.10 10.00
N ILE A 8 6.65 3.83 8.91
CA ILE A 8 5.30 3.93 8.33
C ILE A 8 4.84 2.55 7.85
N LEU A 9 5.71 1.84 7.10
CA LEU A 9 5.41 0.50 6.60
C LEU A 9 5.20 -0.52 7.74
N ALA A 10 5.95 -0.41 8.84
CA ALA A 10 5.78 -1.26 10.01
C ALA A 10 4.45 -1.01 10.73
N VAL A 11 4.00 0.25 10.80
CA VAL A 11 2.68 0.59 11.34
C VAL A 11 1.57 -0.01 10.48
N ASP A 12 1.70 0.06 9.15
CA ASP A 12 0.74 -0.58 8.24
C ASP A 12 0.63 -2.07 8.52
N ALA A 13 1.76 -2.76 8.64
CA ALA A 13 1.77 -4.19 8.95
C ALA A 13 1.10 -4.49 10.30
N LEU A 14 1.38 -3.70 11.34
CA LEU A 14 0.77 -3.90 12.67
C LEU A 14 -0.76 -3.69 12.65
N VAL A 15 -1.24 -2.65 11.98
CA VAL A 15 -2.68 -2.39 11.85
C VAL A 15 -3.36 -3.51 11.07
N LEU A 16 -2.76 -3.94 9.96
CA LEU A 16 -3.31 -5.01 9.13
C LEU A 16 -3.31 -6.36 9.85
N ILE A 17 -2.25 -6.67 10.60
CA ILE A 17 -2.16 -7.86 11.44
C ILE A 17 -3.22 -7.80 12.56
N GLY A 18 -3.37 -6.66 13.23
CA GLY A 18 -4.34 -6.46 14.29
C GLY A 18 -5.79 -6.62 13.82
N ILE A 19 -6.11 -6.04 12.66
CA ILE A 19 -7.38 -6.28 11.97
C ILE A 19 -7.51 -7.78 11.68
N GLY A 20 -6.49 -8.41 11.10
CA GLY A 20 -6.47 -9.84 10.84
C GLY A 20 -6.82 -10.73 12.04
N PHE A 21 -6.25 -10.44 13.21
CA PHE A 21 -6.52 -11.18 14.45
C PHE A 21 -7.92 -10.92 15.02
N HIS A 22 -8.35 -9.66 15.09
CA HIS A 22 -9.66 -9.30 15.65
C HIS A 22 -10.82 -9.91 14.86
N LEU A 23 -10.67 -9.96 13.54
CA LEU A 23 -11.69 -10.48 12.63
C LEU A 23 -11.76 -12.03 12.63
N ARG A 24 -10.69 -12.73 13.01
CA ARG A 24 -10.67 -14.21 13.17
C ARG A 24 -11.66 -14.67 14.23
N GLU A 25 -11.94 -13.85 15.23
CA GLU A 25 -12.73 -14.25 16.40
C GLU A 25 -14.24 -13.97 16.26
N THR A 26 -14.69 -13.22 15.25
CA THR A 26 -15.95 -12.47 15.39
C THR A 26 -17.17 -12.93 14.57
N ASN A 27 -17.10 -13.60 13.40
CA ASN A 27 -18.29 -14.20 12.75
C ASN A 27 -18.02 -14.88 11.39
N PRO A 28 -18.78 -15.93 11.00
CA PRO A 28 -18.72 -16.54 9.66
C PRO A 28 -19.24 -15.64 8.51
N ALA A 29 -20.10 -14.65 8.77
CA ALA A 29 -20.50 -13.66 7.75
C ALA A 29 -19.32 -12.81 7.24
N TRP A 30 -18.24 -12.76 8.03
CA TRP A 30 -17.04 -12.02 7.72
C TRP A 30 -16.19 -12.80 6.73
N ALA A 31 -16.46 -14.09 6.45
CA ALA A 31 -15.71 -14.89 5.48
C ALA A 31 -15.68 -14.28 4.06
N HIS A 32 -16.55 -13.34 3.68
CA HIS A 32 -16.43 -12.65 2.40
C HIS A 32 -15.10 -11.89 2.27
N GLY A 33 -14.18 -12.41 1.46
CA GLY A 33 -12.84 -11.84 1.26
C GLY A 33 -12.82 -10.33 0.92
N LEU A 34 -13.88 -9.81 0.29
CA LEU A 34 -14.06 -8.38 0.02
C LEU A 34 -14.04 -7.52 1.30
N PHE A 35 -14.64 -8.00 2.38
CA PHE A 35 -14.69 -7.30 3.67
C PHE A 35 -13.31 -7.17 4.32
N TRP A 36 -12.37 -8.07 3.99
CA TRP A 36 -10.97 -8.03 4.45
C TRP A 36 -10.07 -7.28 3.46
N GLY A 37 -10.33 -7.45 2.17
CA GLY A 37 -9.55 -6.85 1.10
C GLY A 37 -9.65 -5.33 1.13
N VAL A 38 -10.85 -4.78 1.28
CA VAL A 38 -11.08 -3.33 1.22
C VAL A 38 -10.36 -2.56 2.33
N PRO A 39 -10.47 -2.92 3.64
CA PRO A 39 -9.68 -2.28 4.70
C PRO A 39 -8.17 -2.48 4.49
N GLY A 40 -7.77 -3.67 4.01
CA GLY A 40 -6.38 -3.98 3.70
C GLY A 40 -5.79 -3.03 2.66
N GLY A 41 -6.49 -2.87 1.54
CA GLY A 41 -6.11 -1.96 0.47
C GLY A 41 -6.17 -0.50 0.90
N LEU A 42 -7.09 -0.12 1.80
CA LEU A 42 -7.21 1.25 2.31
C LEU A 42 -6.01 1.67 3.13
N ILE A 43 -5.52 0.82 4.04
CA ILE A 43 -4.33 1.11 4.83
C ILE A 43 -3.11 1.27 3.92
N CYS A 44 -2.94 0.34 2.97
CA CYS A 44 -1.86 0.43 1.99
C CYS A 44 -1.96 1.70 1.11
N ALA A 45 -3.18 2.12 0.74
CA ALA A 45 -3.43 3.36 -0.01
C ALA A 45 -3.06 4.61 0.79
N ILE A 46 -3.47 4.69 2.07
CA ILE A 46 -3.13 5.80 2.97
C ILE A 46 -1.61 5.90 3.15
N SER A 47 -0.94 4.78 3.33
CA SER A 47 0.52 4.70 3.40
C SER A 47 1.19 5.20 2.13
N ALA A 48 0.67 4.83 0.95
CA ALA A 48 1.16 5.30 -0.34
C ALA A 48 1.13 6.83 -0.44
N VAL A 49 -0.03 7.41 -0.13
CA VAL A 49 -0.22 8.86 -0.12
C VAL A 49 0.67 9.53 0.92
N GLY A 50 0.78 8.94 2.12
CA GLY A 50 1.61 9.44 3.20
C GLY A 50 3.11 9.46 2.84
N LEU A 51 3.59 8.42 2.15
CA LEU A 51 4.98 8.34 1.67
C LEU A 51 5.26 9.36 0.56
N ALA A 52 4.35 9.55 -0.39
CA ALA A 52 4.48 10.61 -1.40
C ALA A 52 4.49 12.00 -0.77
N TYR A 53 3.57 12.28 0.14
CA TYR A 53 3.51 13.56 0.85
C TYR A 53 4.77 13.81 1.71
N TRP A 54 5.28 12.77 2.35
CA TRP A 54 6.53 12.86 3.11
C TRP A 54 7.74 13.14 2.22
N ALA A 55 7.82 12.51 1.04
CA ALA A 55 8.85 12.77 0.05
C ALA A 55 8.78 14.23 -0.47
N GLU A 56 7.56 14.75 -0.70
CA GLU A 56 7.31 16.17 -1.03
C GLU A 56 7.84 17.11 0.06
N ARG A 57 7.41 16.89 1.32
CA ARG A 57 7.82 17.72 2.46
C ARG A 57 9.32 17.76 2.66
N ARG A 58 10.02 16.67 2.31
CA ARG A 58 11.48 16.55 2.42
C ARG A 58 12.25 17.07 1.21
N LYS A 59 11.56 17.58 0.17
CA LYS A 59 12.17 18.05 -1.09
C LYS A 59 13.15 17.02 -1.65
N MET A 60 12.75 15.74 -1.63
CA MET A 60 13.62 14.65 -2.07
C MET A 60 13.93 14.76 -3.56
N SER A 61 15.13 14.34 -3.97
CA SER A 61 15.44 14.17 -5.38
C SER A 61 14.58 13.05 -5.97
N ILE A 62 14.34 13.08 -7.28
CA ILE A 62 13.48 12.08 -7.95
C ILE A 62 14.02 10.66 -7.77
N LYS A 63 15.34 10.48 -7.80
CA LYS A 63 15.96 9.17 -7.55
C LYS A 63 15.60 8.64 -6.15
N GLN A 64 15.60 9.50 -5.14
CA GLN A 64 15.23 9.14 -3.78
C GLN A 64 13.72 8.90 -3.64
N ALA A 65 12.89 9.75 -4.24
CA ALA A 65 11.45 9.60 -4.24
C ALA A 65 11.01 8.30 -4.94
N LEU A 66 11.65 7.96 -6.07
CA LEU A 66 11.42 6.71 -6.79
C LEU A 66 11.86 5.49 -5.97
N ALA A 67 13.01 5.57 -5.29
CA ALA A 67 13.46 4.49 -4.40
C ALA A 67 12.48 4.25 -3.24
N VAL A 68 11.92 5.33 -2.67
CA VAL A 68 10.89 5.24 -1.62
C VAL A 68 9.60 4.63 -2.17
N LEU A 69 9.15 5.04 -3.36
CA LEU A 69 7.99 4.46 -4.03
C LEU A 69 8.18 2.96 -4.29
N VAL A 70 9.33 2.57 -4.88
CA VAL A 70 9.60 1.16 -5.20
C VAL A 70 9.67 0.32 -3.93
N ALA A 71 10.33 0.82 -2.87
CA ALA A 71 10.36 0.14 -1.58
C ALA A 71 8.95 -0.02 -0.97
N GLY A 72 8.12 1.03 -1.03
CA GLY A 72 6.74 0.99 -0.58
C GLY A 72 5.88 0.00 -1.37
N MET A 73 5.98 0.01 -2.71
CA MET A 73 5.29 -0.95 -3.57
C MET A 73 5.69 -2.39 -3.27
N LEU A 74 6.99 -2.68 -3.19
CA LEU A 74 7.49 -4.03 -2.90
C LEU A 74 7.00 -4.53 -1.54
N PHE A 75 7.04 -3.68 -0.51
CA PHE A 75 6.53 -4.03 0.81
C PHE A 75 5.03 -4.37 0.79
N ARG A 76 4.22 -3.54 0.11
CA ARG A 76 2.76 -3.75 0.02
C ARG A 76 2.42 -4.98 -0.80
N MET A 77 3.19 -5.28 -1.86
CA MET A 77 3.03 -6.53 -2.62
C MET A 77 3.42 -7.76 -1.80
N PHE A 78 4.50 -7.68 -1.02
CA PHE A 78 4.86 -8.74 -0.08
C PHE A 78 3.75 -8.98 0.94
N PHE A 79 3.18 -7.90 1.49
CA PHE A 79 2.06 -7.98 2.41
C PHE A 79 0.82 -8.62 1.78
N LEU A 80 0.44 -8.17 0.58
CA LEU A 80 -0.67 -8.74 -0.19
C LEU A 80 -0.47 -10.24 -0.42
N ALA A 81 0.72 -10.66 -0.83
CA ALA A 81 1.04 -12.06 -1.08
C ALA A 81 0.93 -12.90 0.21
N ALA A 82 1.52 -12.43 1.31
CA ALA A 82 1.46 -13.11 2.60
C ALA A 82 0.01 -13.26 3.10
N TRP A 83 -0.78 -12.19 3.00
CA TRP A 83 -2.15 -12.19 3.49
C TRP A 83 -3.11 -12.98 2.61
N THR A 84 -2.87 -12.99 1.29
CA THR A 84 -3.59 -13.87 0.36
C THR A 84 -3.31 -15.33 0.67
N LEU A 85 -2.07 -15.69 0.99
CA LEU A 85 -1.73 -17.05 1.42
C LEU A 85 -2.48 -17.43 2.70
N VAL A 86 -2.55 -16.53 3.69
CA VAL A 86 -3.37 -16.73 4.90
C VAL A 86 -4.84 -16.93 4.55
N ALA A 87 -5.41 -16.10 3.65
CA ALA A 87 -6.79 -16.24 3.22
C ALA A 87 -7.06 -17.58 2.50
N VAL A 88 -6.13 -18.06 1.67
CA VAL A 88 -6.22 -19.37 1.02
C VAL A 88 -6.24 -20.50 2.05
N LEU A 89 -5.35 -20.43 3.05
CA LEU A 89 -5.25 -21.43 4.13
C LEU A 89 -6.50 -21.46 5.02
N LEU A 90 -7.25 -20.35 5.10
CA LEU A 90 -8.48 -20.23 5.89
C LEU A 90 -9.78 -20.57 5.11
N GLY A 91 -9.72 -20.76 3.78
CA GLY A 91 -10.86 -21.16 2.96
C GLY A 91 -10.85 -20.55 1.54
N GLY A 92 -10.70 -21.39 0.52
CA GLY A 92 -10.29 -20.99 -0.84
C GLY A 92 -11.21 -20.05 -1.63
N ALA A 93 -12.53 -20.04 -1.38
CA ALA A 93 -13.46 -19.12 -2.08
C ALA A 93 -13.27 -17.65 -1.67
N HIS A 94 -12.59 -17.40 -0.56
CA HIS A 94 -12.41 -16.07 0.03
C HIS A 94 -11.16 -15.34 -0.49
N ALA A 95 -10.21 -16.07 -1.09
CA ALA A 95 -8.96 -15.49 -1.59
C ALA A 95 -9.17 -14.56 -2.80
N LEU A 96 -10.04 -14.92 -3.74
CA LEU A 96 -10.31 -14.11 -4.94
C LEU A 96 -11.03 -12.81 -4.57
N ALA A 97 -12.02 -12.89 -3.67
CA ALA A 97 -12.73 -11.72 -3.17
C ALA A 97 -11.81 -10.80 -2.34
N TYR A 98 -10.86 -11.37 -1.60
CA TYR A 98 -9.81 -10.62 -0.91
C TYR A 98 -8.92 -9.87 -1.88
N LEU A 99 -8.39 -10.55 -2.89
CA LEU A 99 -7.57 -9.93 -3.93
C LEU A 99 -8.31 -8.82 -4.67
N ALA A 100 -9.60 -9.02 -4.98
CA ALA A 100 -10.42 -8.01 -5.64
C ALA A 100 -10.63 -6.77 -4.75
N GLY A 101 -10.99 -6.96 -3.48
CA GLY A 101 -11.19 -5.87 -2.53
C GLY A 101 -9.90 -5.10 -2.24
N PHE A 102 -8.79 -5.83 -2.02
CA PHE A 102 -7.48 -5.24 -1.77
C PHE A 102 -6.96 -4.53 -3.01
N GLY A 103 -6.90 -5.24 -4.14
CA GLY A 103 -6.37 -4.74 -5.39
C GLY A 103 -7.12 -3.50 -5.87
N GLY A 104 -8.45 -3.50 -5.78
CA GLY A 104 -9.27 -2.36 -6.18
C GLY A 104 -8.94 -1.08 -5.41
N VAL A 105 -8.91 -1.14 -4.08
CA VAL A 105 -8.61 0.03 -3.24
C VAL A 105 -7.13 0.42 -3.33
N TYR A 106 -6.24 -0.56 -3.38
CA TYR A 106 -4.80 -0.33 -3.48
C TYR A 106 -4.42 0.39 -4.77
N LEU A 107 -4.98 0.00 -5.92
CA LEU A 107 -4.70 0.64 -7.22
C LEU A 107 -5.05 2.14 -7.21
N VAL A 108 -6.16 2.51 -6.55
CA VAL A 108 -6.56 3.92 -6.39
C VAL A 108 -5.52 4.68 -5.58
N GLY A 109 -5.09 4.13 -4.44
CA GLY A 109 -4.04 4.72 -3.61
C GLY A 109 -2.69 4.84 -4.31
N GLN A 110 -2.31 3.80 -5.05
CA GLN A 110 -1.07 3.75 -5.81
C GLN A 110 -1.06 4.78 -6.95
N GLY A 111 -2.19 4.94 -7.65
CA GLY A 111 -2.35 5.98 -8.66
C GLY A 111 -2.20 7.39 -8.08
N LEU A 112 -2.74 7.62 -6.88
CA LEU A 112 -2.59 8.90 -6.18
C LEU A 112 -1.15 9.15 -5.70
N GLU A 113 -0.45 8.13 -5.19
CA GLU A 113 0.98 8.20 -4.82
C GLU A 113 1.82 8.61 -6.04
N ILE A 114 1.62 7.96 -7.19
CA ILE A 114 2.33 8.26 -8.44
C ILE A 114 2.01 9.68 -8.91
N TRP A 115 0.73 10.09 -8.89
CA TRP A 115 0.33 11.44 -9.31
C TRP A 115 0.97 12.53 -8.45
N LEU A 116 1.00 12.35 -7.13
CA LEU A 116 1.66 13.28 -6.20
C LEU A 116 3.17 13.37 -6.47
N LEU A 117 3.84 12.24 -6.70
CA LEU A 117 5.27 12.22 -7.02
C LEU A 117 5.57 12.80 -8.41
N ALA A 118 4.70 12.60 -9.40
CA ALA A 118 4.83 13.20 -10.72
C ALA A 118 4.70 14.74 -10.66
N ARG A 119 3.83 15.25 -9.78
CA ARG A 119 3.70 16.69 -9.52
C ARG A 119 4.97 17.28 -8.90
N LEU A 120 5.68 16.52 -8.06
CA LEU A 120 6.99 16.92 -7.56
C LEU A 120 8.02 17.06 -8.68
N GLY A 121 8.13 16.05 -9.56
CA GLY A 121 9.07 16.11 -10.68
C GLY A 121 8.88 17.35 -11.57
N LYS A 122 7.63 17.74 -11.84
CA LYS A 122 7.32 18.97 -12.60
C LYS A 122 7.76 20.27 -11.90
N ARG A 123 7.72 20.34 -10.56
CA ARG A 123 8.14 21.54 -9.79
C ARG A 123 9.64 21.63 -9.61
N SER A 124 10.35 20.50 -9.66
CA SER A 124 11.79 20.41 -9.44
C SER A 124 12.65 20.78 -10.64
N GLY A 125 12.07 20.99 -11.83
CA GLY A 125 12.81 21.16 -13.10
C GLY A 125 13.42 19.86 -13.65
N ASP A 126 13.55 18.84 -12.81
CA ASP A 126 13.86 17.46 -13.22
C ASP A 126 12.57 16.76 -13.64
N GLY A 127 12.09 16.95 -14.86
CA GLY A 127 11.02 16.09 -15.39
C GLY A 127 11.45 14.61 -15.35
N LEU A 128 10.53 13.69 -15.04
CA LEU A 128 10.73 12.23 -15.16
C LEU A 128 11.09 11.80 -16.60
N VAL A 129 10.86 12.68 -17.57
CA VAL A 129 11.35 12.58 -18.94
C VAL A 129 11.83 13.98 -19.33
N ARG A 130 13.13 14.12 -19.60
CA ARG A 130 13.62 15.26 -20.41
C ARG A 130 13.16 14.97 -21.83
N THR A 131 12.12 15.66 -22.27
CA THR A 131 11.82 15.75 -23.70
C THR A 131 12.93 16.58 -24.32
N SER A 132 13.97 15.92 -24.81
CA SER A 132 14.90 16.46 -25.80
C SER A 132 14.20 16.56 -27.15
#